data_AF-A0A409VSG8-F1
#
_entry.id   AF-A0A409VSG8-F1
#
_cell.length_a   1.000
_cell.length_b   1.000
_cell.length_c   1.000
_cell.angle_alpha   90.00
_cell.angle_beta   90.00
_cell.angle_gamma   90.00
#
_symmetry.space_group_name_H-M   'P 1'
#
loop_
_entity.id
_entity.type
_entity.pdbx_description
1 polymer ?
#
loop_
_entity_poly.entity_id
_entity_poly.type
_entity_poly.pdbx_seq_one_letter_code
_entity_poly.pdbx_strand_id
1 'polypeptide(L)'
;MPMTIVENHPFSKLARQIDQYLWASVILSSAVAAVSLINMGRLSLFVGPIMFMFTLAHNFTLLGLASRDRRKPSAELAGTLAPTASKLNIILCWALAALWSVVVLMIIIMSVLIMSMNQFEGWERLAGYIELPMVVAEVCLLVVIAMKCRTQRRRSMIQPERVDWSHVGQQQQA
;
A
#
# COMPACT_ATOMS: atom_id res chain seq x y z
N MET A 1 3.33 -33.93 15.22
CA MET A 1 3.87 -32.72 14.55
C MET A 1 3.18 -31.51 15.14
N PRO A 2 3.90 -30.48 15.62
CA PRO A 2 3.28 -29.34 16.26
C PRO A 2 2.41 -28.59 15.24
N MET A 3 1.13 -28.46 15.59
CA MET A 3 0.10 -27.79 14.79
C MET A 3 0.42 -26.30 14.68
N THR A 4 0.59 -25.81 13.45
CA THR A 4 0.62 -24.38 13.19
C THR A 4 -0.79 -23.82 13.31
N ILE A 5 -1.01 -23.08 14.39
CA ILE A 5 -2.24 -22.35 14.71
C ILE A 5 -2.68 -21.52 13.50
N VAL A 6 -3.97 -21.60 13.17
CA VAL A 6 -4.62 -20.87 12.07
C VAL A 6 -4.55 -19.36 12.35
N GLU A 7 -3.63 -18.68 11.69
CA GLU A 7 -3.39 -17.24 11.84
C GLU A 7 -4.35 -16.43 10.95
N ASN A 8 -5.65 -16.73 10.98
CA ASN A 8 -6.67 -15.80 10.46
C ASN A 8 -7.15 -14.83 11.55
N HIS A 9 -6.25 -14.54 12.50
CA HIS A 9 -6.45 -13.51 13.50
C HIS A 9 -6.19 -12.14 12.85
N PRO A 10 -7.02 -11.12 13.14
CA PRO A 10 -6.73 -9.72 12.80
C PRO A 10 -5.41 -9.19 13.39
N PHE A 11 -4.74 -10.01 14.20
CA PHE A 11 -3.44 -9.79 14.84
C PHE A 11 -2.29 -10.60 14.24
N SER A 12 -2.48 -11.25 13.10
CA SER A 12 -1.37 -11.96 12.42
C SER A 12 -0.22 -10.99 12.14
N LYS A 13 1.03 -11.47 12.27
CA LYS A 13 2.23 -10.65 12.02
C LYS A 13 2.18 -9.98 10.63
N LEU A 14 1.53 -10.63 9.67
CA LEU A 14 1.39 -10.15 8.29
C LEU A 14 0.41 -8.98 8.14
N ALA A 15 -0.71 -8.98 8.88
CA ALA A 15 -1.64 -7.85 8.89
C ALA A 15 -1.00 -6.60 9.50
N ARG A 16 -0.19 -6.76 10.56
CA ARG A 16 0.58 -5.66 11.17
C ARG A 16 1.65 -5.11 10.22
N GLN A 17 2.32 -5.98 9.46
CA GLN A 17 3.27 -5.54 8.43
C GLN A 17 2.58 -4.72 7.34
N ILE A 18 1.42 -5.16 6.84
CA ILE A 18 0.66 -4.42 5.82
C ILE A 18 0.25 -3.04 6.36
N ASP A 19 -0.23 -2.97 7.61
CA ASP A 19 -0.59 -1.71 8.27
C ASP A 19 0.62 -0.75 8.36
N GLN A 20 1.79 -1.27 8.76
CA GLN A 20 3.04 -0.51 8.80
C GLN A 20 3.45 0.02 7.42
N TYR A 21 3.34 -0.79 6.37
CA TYR A 21 3.66 -0.36 5.00
C TYR A 21 2.66 0.66 4.46
N LEU A 22 1.37 0.55 4.80
CA LEU A 22 0.36 1.55 4.43
C LEU A 22 0.67 2.90 5.08
N TRP A 23 1.01 2.91 6.38
CA TRP A 23 1.43 4.14 7.06
C TRP A 23 2.71 4.71 6.46
N ALA A 24 3.68 3.87 6.11
CA ALA A 24 4.91 4.31 5.45
C ALA A 24 4.63 4.95 4.07
N SER A 25 3.73 4.37 3.26
CA SER A 25 3.28 4.94 1.98
C SER A 25 2.55 6.27 2.18
N VAL A 26 1.71 6.41 3.21
CA VAL A 26 1.06 7.71 3.53
C VAL A 26 2.08 8.79 3.86
N ILE A 27 3.08 8.47 4.70
CA ILE A 27 4.13 9.44 5.07
C ILE A 27 4.99 9.80 3.86
N LEU A 28 5.42 8.80 3.09
CA LEU A 28 6.29 9.01 1.93
C LEU A 28 5.57 9.79 0.83
N SER A 29 4.35 9.41 0.47
CA SER A 29 3.55 10.14 -0.50
C SER A 29 3.23 11.58 -0.06
N SER A 30 3.09 11.83 1.25
CA SER A 30 2.95 13.20 1.80
C SER A 30 4.24 14.01 1.63
N ALA A 31 5.41 13.40 1.86
CA ALA A 31 6.70 14.03 1.63
C ALA A 31 6.93 14.35 0.15
N VAL A 32 6.58 13.43 -0.75
CA VAL A 32 6.60 13.66 -2.21
C VAL A 32 5.71 14.84 -2.56
N ALA A 33 4.45 14.87 -2.08
CA ALA A 33 3.54 15.97 -2.36
C ALA A 33 4.05 17.31 -1.84
N ALA A 34 4.63 17.36 -0.64
CA ALA A 34 5.22 18.58 -0.09
C ALA A 34 6.38 19.10 -0.96
N VAL A 35 7.26 18.20 -1.42
CA VAL A 35 8.38 18.57 -2.30
C VAL A 35 7.88 19.01 -3.67
N SER A 36 6.89 18.32 -4.24
CA SER A 36 6.25 18.73 -5.49
C SER A 36 5.56 20.10 -5.38
N LEU A 37 4.94 20.40 -4.23
CA LEU A 37 4.30 21.71 -3.96
C LEU A 37 5.32 22.84 -3.76
N ILE A 38 6.46 22.58 -3.11
CA ILE A 38 7.56 23.55 -3.00
C ILE A 38 8.12 23.86 -4.40
N ASN A 39 8.14 22.85 -5.28
CA ASN A 39 8.55 22.98 -6.68
C ASN A 39 7.46 23.53 -7.62
N MET A 40 6.29 23.96 -7.10
CA MET A 40 5.27 24.62 -7.92
C MET A 40 5.80 25.96 -8.43
N GLY A 41 6.17 26.00 -9.70
CA GLY A 41 6.58 27.24 -10.37
C GLY A 41 7.09 27.05 -11.79
N ARG A 42 7.87 25.98 -12.06
CA ARG A 42 8.49 25.79 -13.40
C ARG A 42 8.59 24.32 -13.88
N LEU A 43 8.70 23.37 -12.95
CA LEU A 43 8.98 21.94 -13.25
C LEU A 43 7.87 20.96 -12.82
N SER A 44 7.02 21.35 -11.87
CA SER A 44 6.04 20.43 -11.27
C SER A 44 4.74 20.39 -12.07
N LEU A 45 4.60 19.35 -12.87
CA LEU A 45 3.31 18.89 -13.36
C LEU A 45 2.42 18.61 -12.14
N PHE A 46 1.24 19.23 -12.07
CA PHE A 46 0.18 18.99 -11.05
C PHE A 46 -0.14 17.50 -10.79
N VAL A 47 0.37 16.60 -11.62
CA VAL A 47 0.31 15.15 -11.52
C VAL A 47 0.80 14.63 -10.16
N GLY A 48 1.88 15.16 -9.56
CA GLY A 48 2.39 14.68 -8.27
C GLY A 48 1.36 14.81 -7.13
N PRO A 49 0.86 16.03 -6.83
CA PRO A 49 -0.20 16.24 -5.85
C PRO A 49 -1.53 15.54 -6.19
N ILE A 50 -1.90 15.42 -7.46
CA ILE A 50 -3.10 14.66 -7.87
C ILE A 50 -2.94 13.17 -7.53
N MET A 51 -1.78 12.59 -7.85
CA MET A 51 -1.47 11.19 -7.55
C MET A 51 -1.41 10.91 -6.05
N PHE A 52 -0.94 11.88 -5.26
CA PHE A 52 -1.03 11.83 -3.81
C PHE A 52 -2.47 11.68 -3.31
N MET A 53 -3.42 12.47 -3.84
CA MET A 53 -4.83 12.38 -3.43
C MET A 53 -5.45 11.00 -3.72
N PHE A 54 -5.15 10.43 -4.90
CA PHE A 54 -5.59 9.06 -5.23
C PHE A 54 -4.98 8.00 -4.31
N THR A 55 -3.69 8.13 -4.00
CA THR A 55 -2.96 7.21 -3.13
C THR A 55 -3.49 7.27 -1.70
N LEU A 56 -3.72 8.48 -1.18
CA LEU A 56 -4.36 8.70 0.11
C LEU A 56 -5.75 8.09 0.18
N ALA A 57 -6.61 8.38 -0.81
CA ALA A 57 -7.97 7.86 -0.83
C ALA A 57 -7.98 6.32 -0.81
N HIS A 58 -7.09 5.70 -1.58
CA HIS A 58 -6.93 4.25 -1.57
C HIS A 58 -6.45 3.71 -0.21
N ASN A 59 -5.39 4.30 0.36
CA ASN A 59 -4.82 3.88 1.64
C ASN A 59 -5.82 4.06 2.79
N PHE A 60 -6.55 5.18 2.85
CA PHE A 60 -7.61 5.40 3.84
C PHE A 60 -8.78 4.43 3.67
N THR A 61 -9.16 4.09 2.43
CA THR A 61 -10.20 3.09 2.19
C THR A 61 -9.77 1.72 2.73
N LEU A 62 -8.51 1.32 2.50
CA LEU A 62 -7.97 0.07 3.04
C LEU A 62 -7.91 0.06 4.57
N LEU A 63 -7.43 1.14 5.19
CA LEU A 63 -7.39 1.28 6.64
C LEU A 63 -8.80 1.31 7.24
N GLY A 64 -9.75 1.97 6.59
CA GLY A 64 -11.16 2.02 6.97
C GLY A 64 -11.79 0.63 6.95
N LEU A 65 -11.59 -0.12 5.86
CA LEU A 65 -12.07 -1.50 5.75
C LEU A 65 -11.39 -2.43 6.78
N ALA A 66 -10.08 -2.30 6.96
CA ALA A 66 -9.33 -3.09 7.94
C ALA A 66 -9.76 -2.79 9.38
N SER A 67 -10.00 -1.52 9.73
CA SER A 67 -10.46 -1.12 11.05
C SER A 67 -11.89 -1.58 11.34
N ARG A 68 -12.77 -1.56 10.32
CA ARG A 68 -14.13 -2.09 10.43
C ARG A 68 -14.13 -3.59 10.71
N ASP A 69 -13.26 -4.35 10.05
CA ASP A 69 -13.15 -5.78 10.29
C ASP A 69 -12.48 -6.12 11.63
N ARG A 70 -11.58 -5.29 12.15
CA ARG A 70 -11.04 -5.44 13.52
C ARG A 70 -12.09 -5.27 14.61
N ARG A 71 -13.21 -4.59 14.34
CA ARG A 71 -14.29 -4.34 15.32
C ARG A 71 -15.36 -5.44 15.34
N LYS A 72 -15.39 -6.34 14.36
CA LYS A 72 -16.37 -7.43 14.32
C LYS A 72 -15.97 -8.56 15.29
N PRO A 73 -16.93 -9.24 15.92
CA PRO A 73 -16.65 -10.39 16.77
C PRO A 73 -16.04 -11.54 15.95
N SER A 74 -15.11 -12.29 16.54
CA SER A 74 -14.35 -13.37 15.90
C SER A 74 -15.22 -14.45 15.24
N ALA A 75 -16.45 -14.66 15.73
CA ALA A 75 -17.44 -15.56 15.13
C ALA A 75 -17.96 -15.08 13.76
N GLU A 76 -18.05 -13.76 13.53
CA GLU A 76 -18.44 -13.19 12.24
C GLU A 76 -17.27 -13.08 11.25
N LEU A 77 -16.01 -13.12 11.73
CA LEU A 77 -14.84 -13.16 10.87
C LEU A 77 -14.57 -14.55 10.30
N ALA A 78 -15.06 -15.61 10.96
CA ALA A 78 -14.87 -16.99 10.52
C ALA A 78 -15.51 -17.20 9.13
N GLY A 79 -14.68 -17.47 8.12
CA GLY A 79 -15.12 -17.70 6.73
C GLY A 79 -15.15 -16.45 5.84
N THR A 80 -14.83 -15.26 6.36
CA THR A 80 -14.71 -14.04 5.54
C THR A 80 -13.25 -13.76 5.15
N LEU A 81 -13.04 -13.35 3.90
CA LEU A 81 -11.74 -12.93 3.39
C LEU A 81 -11.42 -11.54 3.94
N ALA A 82 -10.21 -11.36 4.47
CA ALA A 82 -9.74 -10.03 4.87
C ALA A 82 -9.89 -9.03 3.71
N PRO A 83 -10.27 -7.76 3.95
CA PRO A 83 -10.52 -6.79 2.88
C PRO A 83 -9.26 -6.53 2.08
N THR A 84 -8.10 -6.53 2.74
CA THR A 84 -6.76 -6.44 2.13
C THR A 84 -6.46 -7.61 1.18
N ALA A 85 -7.13 -8.74 1.33
CA ALA A 85 -7.02 -9.92 0.47
C ALA A 85 -8.05 -9.94 -0.68
N SER A 86 -8.83 -8.87 -0.88
CA SER A 86 -9.74 -8.76 -2.03
C SER A 86 -8.98 -8.67 -3.37
N LYS A 87 -9.48 -9.36 -4.41
CA LYS A 87 -8.97 -9.26 -5.79
C LYS A 87 -8.90 -7.80 -6.24
N LEU A 88 -9.95 -7.05 -5.95
CA LEU A 88 -10.12 -5.67 -6.40
C LEU A 88 -9.06 -4.76 -5.78
N ASN A 89 -8.74 -4.96 -4.50
CA ASN A 89 -7.70 -4.18 -3.81
C ASN A 89 -6.30 -4.46 -4.36
N ILE A 90 -5.98 -5.73 -4.66
CA ILE A 90 -4.71 -6.07 -5.29
C ILE A 90 -4.59 -5.40 -6.67
N ILE A 91 -5.67 -5.45 -7.48
CA ILE A 91 -5.69 -4.81 -8.80
C ILE A 91 -5.50 -3.29 -8.67
N LEU A 92 -6.19 -2.65 -7.73
CA LEU A 92 -6.04 -1.21 -7.46
C LEU A 92 -4.62 -0.85 -7.02
N CYS A 93 -3.98 -1.62 -6.13
CA CYS A 93 -2.58 -1.38 -5.76
C CYS A 93 -1.64 -1.46 -6.98
N TRP A 94 -1.84 -2.44 -7.87
CA TRP A 94 -1.06 -2.55 -9.11
C TRP A 94 -1.31 -1.37 -10.06
N ALA A 95 -2.56 -0.93 -10.19
CA ALA A 95 -2.90 0.24 -10.99
C ALA A 95 -2.24 1.51 -10.44
N LEU A 96 -2.26 1.70 -9.12
CA LEU A 96 -1.56 2.80 -8.44
C LEU A 96 -0.05 2.74 -8.68
N ALA A 97 0.58 1.57 -8.56
CA ALA A 97 2.00 1.41 -8.84
C ALA A 97 2.36 1.74 -10.29
N ALA A 98 1.51 1.34 -11.25
CA ALA A 98 1.67 1.68 -12.66
C ALA A 98 1.56 3.20 -12.89
N LEU A 99 0.57 3.86 -12.27
CA LEU A 99 0.42 5.31 -12.36
C LEU A 99 1.61 6.06 -11.77
N TRP A 100 2.12 5.64 -10.60
CA TRP A 100 3.33 6.22 -10.02
C TRP A 100 4.57 6.00 -10.90
N SER A 101 4.64 4.88 -11.63
CA SER A 101 5.70 4.64 -12.62
C SER A 101 5.63 5.62 -13.79
N VAL A 102 4.43 6.03 -14.21
CA VAL A 102 4.26 7.11 -15.21
C VAL A 102 4.78 8.44 -14.66
N VAL A 103 4.55 8.74 -13.37
CA VAL A 103 5.12 9.95 -12.73
C VAL A 103 6.65 9.92 -12.79
N VAL A 104 7.28 8.80 -12.44
CA VAL A 104 8.74 8.62 -12.58
C VAL A 104 9.20 8.91 -14.00
N LEU A 105 8.52 8.33 -15.00
CA LEU A 105 8.86 8.53 -16.40
C LEU A 105 8.73 10.01 -16.80
N MET A 106 7.67 10.71 -16.37
CA MET A 106 7.50 12.13 -16.63
C MET A 106 8.61 12.97 -16.01
N ILE A 107 8.99 12.70 -14.75
CA ILE A 107 10.10 13.41 -14.08
C ILE A 107 11.41 13.22 -14.86
N ILE A 108 11.70 11.99 -15.32
CA ILE A 108 12.90 11.70 -16.12
C ILE A 108 12.86 12.47 -17.45
N ILE A 109 11.75 12.41 -18.19
CA ILE A 109 11.61 13.11 -19.48
C ILE A 109 11.78 14.61 -19.30
N MET A 110 11.10 15.22 -18.32
CA MET A 110 11.22 16.65 -18.05
C MET A 110 12.64 17.03 -17.64
N SER A 111 13.29 16.22 -16.81
CA SER A 111 14.69 16.44 -16.41
C SER A 111 15.63 16.45 -17.62
N VAL A 112 15.45 15.53 -18.57
CA VAL A 112 16.25 15.46 -19.80
C VAL A 112 15.98 16.66 -20.72
N LEU A 113 14.70 17.00 -20.94
CA LEU A 113 14.32 18.12 -21.80
C LEU A 113 14.89 19.45 -21.29
N ILE A 114 14.82 19.70 -19.99
CA ILE A 114 15.30 20.95 -19.40
C ILE A 114 16.84 21.00 -19.38
N MET A 115 17.51 19.86 -19.17
CA MET A 115 18.97 19.78 -19.29
C MET A 115 19.43 20.12 -20.71
N SER A 116 18.66 19.73 -21.73
CA SER A 116 18.94 20.09 -23.14
C SER A 116 18.79 21.59 -23.42
N MET A 117 17.97 22.32 -22.66
CA MET A 117 17.74 23.76 -22.86
C MET A 117 18.69 24.65 -22.04
N ASN A 118 19.55 24.05 -21.20
CA ASN A 118 20.51 24.73 -20.33
C ASN A 118 19.89 25.80 -19.40
N GLN A 119 18.61 25.61 -19.03
CA GLN A 119 17.80 26.57 -18.25
C GLN A 119 17.86 26.31 -16.72
N PHE A 120 18.71 25.40 -16.24
CA PHE A 120 18.66 24.97 -14.84
C PHE A 120 19.28 25.99 -13.87
N GLU A 121 18.46 26.51 -12.96
CA GLU A 121 18.94 27.05 -11.69
C GLU A 121 19.33 25.88 -10.77
N GLY A 122 20.47 26.00 -10.05
CA GLY A 122 21.04 24.89 -9.27
C GLY A 122 20.08 24.29 -8.22
N TRP A 123 19.12 25.09 -7.74
CA TRP A 123 18.08 24.67 -6.80
C TRP A 123 17.10 23.66 -7.40
N GLU A 124 16.68 23.86 -8.65
CA GLU A 124 15.70 23.00 -9.33
C GLU A 124 16.30 21.62 -9.61
N ARG A 125 17.59 21.59 -9.94
CA ARG A 125 18.32 20.34 -10.18
C ARG A 125 18.41 19.51 -8.89
N LEU A 126 18.66 20.16 -7.76
CA LEU A 126 18.68 19.49 -6.45
C LEU A 126 17.30 18.91 -6.11
N ALA A 127 16.24 19.68 -6.33
CA ALA A 127 14.88 19.25 -6.01
C ALA A 127 14.45 18.03 -6.84
N GLY A 128 14.76 17.99 -8.15
CA GLY A 128 14.52 16.83 -9.00
C GLY A 128 15.31 15.59 -8.57
N TYR A 129 16.56 15.75 -8.12
CA TYR A 129 17.36 14.65 -7.57
C TYR A 129 16.81 14.07 -6.27
N ILE A 130 16.09 14.86 -5.46
CA ILE A 130 15.45 14.39 -4.22
C ILE A 130 14.07 13.80 -4.53
N GLU A 131 13.30 14.42 -5.42
CA GLU A 131 11.95 13.97 -5.80
C GLU A 131 11.98 12.58 -6.43
N LEU A 132 12.90 12.34 -7.38
CA LEU A 132 13.00 11.06 -8.10
C LEU A 132 13.14 9.82 -7.17
N PRO A 133 14.09 9.74 -6.23
CA PRO A 133 14.21 8.58 -5.35
C PRO A 133 13.01 8.42 -4.42
N MET A 134 12.34 9.50 -4.00
CA MET A 134 11.13 9.39 -3.18
C MET A 134 9.97 8.79 -3.98
N VAL A 135 9.77 9.22 -5.23
CA VAL A 135 8.74 8.65 -6.12
C VAL A 135 9.05 7.18 -6.43
N VAL A 136 10.31 6.84 -6.69
CA VAL A 136 10.73 5.44 -6.90
C VAL A 136 10.50 4.59 -5.65
N ALA A 137 10.78 5.12 -4.47
CA ALA A 137 10.51 4.45 -3.21
C ALA A 137 9.01 4.19 -3.00
N GLU A 138 8.14 5.12 -3.41
CA GLU A 138 6.68 4.96 -3.35
C GLU A 138 6.21 3.83 -4.27
N VAL A 139 6.72 3.75 -5.51
CA VAL A 139 6.45 2.63 -6.42
C VAL A 139 6.85 1.30 -5.77
N CYS A 140 8.06 1.22 -5.22
CA CYS A 140 8.55 0.01 -4.56
C CYS A 140 7.65 -0.40 -3.37
N LEU A 141 7.22 0.57 -2.56
CA LEU A 141 6.31 0.36 -1.43
C LEU A 141 4.96 -0.23 -1.88
N LEU A 142 4.34 0.36 -2.91
CA LEU A 142 3.07 -0.12 -3.45
C LEU A 142 3.19 -1.54 -4.02
N VAL A 143 4.30 -1.85 -4.70
CA VAL A 143 4.58 -3.21 -5.19
C VAL A 143 4.73 -4.20 -4.03
N VAL A 144 5.46 -3.84 -2.97
CA VAL A 144 5.59 -4.68 -1.77
C VAL A 144 4.23 -4.90 -1.10
N ILE A 145 3.41 -3.85 -0.95
CA ILE A 145 2.05 -3.96 -0.41
C ILE A 145 1.23 -4.92 -1.28
N ALA A 146 1.23 -4.75 -2.61
CA ALA A 146 0.50 -5.63 -3.53
C ALA A 146 0.95 -7.10 -3.43
N MET A 147 2.26 -7.36 -3.31
CA MET A 147 2.81 -8.70 -3.13
C MET A 147 2.40 -9.31 -1.78
N LYS A 148 2.42 -8.52 -0.70
CA LYS A 148 2.00 -8.95 0.64
C LYS A 148 0.50 -9.23 0.69
N CYS A 149 -0.33 -8.37 0.11
CA CYS A 149 -1.78 -8.60 -0.05
C CYS A 149 -2.06 -9.86 -0.88
N ARG A 150 -1.31 -10.10 -1.96
CA ARG A 150 -1.40 -11.35 -2.75
C ARG A 150 -0.98 -12.57 -1.95
N THR A 151 0.06 -12.45 -1.12
CA THR A 151 0.54 -13.52 -0.25
C THR A 151 -0.48 -13.85 0.84
N GLN A 152 -1.07 -12.83 1.48
CA GLN A 152 -2.17 -12.98 2.43
C GLN A 152 -3.32 -13.75 1.80
N ARG A 153 -3.71 -13.32 0.58
CA ARG A 153 -4.79 -13.93 -0.19
C ARG A 153 -4.52 -15.39 -0.59
N ARG A 154 -3.28 -15.74 -0.94
CA ARG A 154 -2.91 -17.14 -1.22
C ARG A 154 -2.97 -18.01 0.02
N ARG A 155 -2.53 -17.49 1.17
CA ARG A 155 -2.56 -18.21 2.45
C ARG A 155 -3.99 -18.36 2.99
N SER A 156 -4.88 -17.40 2.73
CA SER A 156 -6.29 -17.49 3.15
C SER A 156 -7.18 -18.33 2.22
N MET A 157 -6.76 -18.61 0.97
CA MET A 157 -7.50 -19.48 0.04
C MET A 157 -7.20 -20.97 0.18
N ILE A 158 -6.14 -21.37 0.91
CA ILE A 158 -5.78 -22.79 1.08
C ILE A 158 -6.53 -23.36 2.29
N GLN A 159 -7.62 -24.07 1.98
CA GLN A 159 -8.40 -25.08 2.74
C GLN A 159 -9.41 -24.66 3.83
N PRO A 160 -10.71 -24.79 3.54
CA PRO A 160 -11.77 -25.14 4.49
C PRO A 160 -12.19 -26.61 4.31
N GLU A 161 -11.32 -27.59 4.56
CA GLU A 161 -11.74 -29.01 4.48
C GLU A 161 -11.53 -29.82 5.76
N ARG A 162 -10.77 -29.35 6.75
CA ARG A 162 -10.70 -30.00 8.08
C ARG A 162 -10.44 -28.99 9.19
N VAL A 163 -11.44 -28.18 9.52
CA VAL A 163 -11.49 -27.55 10.85
C VAL A 163 -12.42 -28.41 11.68
N ASP A 164 -11.83 -29.21 12.55
CA ASP A 164 -12.55 -30.07 13.48
C ASP A 164 -13.03 -29.19 14.65
N TRP A 165 -14.23 -28.62 14.50
CA TRP A 165 -14.88 -27.75 15.50
C TRP A 165 -15.27 -28.48 16.79
N SER A 166 -15.08 -29.81 16.83
CA SER A 166 -15.42 -30.69 17.95
C SER A 166 -14.73 -30.32 19.27
N HIS A 167 -13.65 -29.55 19.24
CA HIS A 167 -12.85 -29.22 20.43
C HIS A 167 -13.17 -27.84 21.04
N VAL A 168 -14.03 -27.03 20.40
CA VAL A 168 -14.32 -25.66 20.87
C VAL A 168 -15.50 -25.62 21.87
N GLY A 169 -16.34 -26.66 21.90
CA GLY A 169 -17.52 -26.72 22.78
C GLY A 169 -17.28 -27.27 24.19
N GLN A 170 -16.12 -27.90 24.47
CA GLN A 170 -15.92 -28.64 25.73
C GLN A 170 -15.33 -27.83 26.89
N GLN A 171 -14.88 -26.59 26.68
CA GLN A 171 -14.31 -25.77 27.77
C GLN A 171 -15.31 -24.84 28.48
N GLN A 172 -16.62 -24.93 28.17
CA GLN A 172 -17.65 -24.11 28.82
C GLN A 172 -18.45 -24.83 29.90
N GLN A 173 -18.05 -26.04 30.30
CA GLN A 173 -18.63 -26.77 31.42
C GLN A 173 -17.52 -27.42 32.27
N ALA A 174 -16.84 -26.61 33.09
CA ALA A 174 -16.14 -27.05 34.29
C ALA A 174 -16.10 -25.91 35.30
#